data_AF-A0A381TSZ4-F1
#
_entry.id   AF-A0A381TSZ4-F1
#
_cell.length_a   1.000
_cell.length_b   1.000
_cell.length_c   1.000
_cell.angle_alpha   90.00
_cell.angle_beta   90.00
_cell.angle_gamma   90.00
#
_symmetry.space_group_name_H-M   'P 1'
#
loop_
_entity.id
_entity.type
_entity.pdbx_description
1 polymer ?
#
loop_
_entity_poly.entity_id
_entity_poly.type
_entity_poly.pdbx_seq_one_letter_code
_entity_poly.pdbx_strand_id
1 'polypeptide(L)'
;MIEAGERVYSTKGTCGICHAIGRKGPRGPDLNGVGLRAASRKPDVSAKAYLLESLLKPSVYLVDDFAPMMPPMANILTPGEVMVTVAYLQSLGGKVDITPEDVRAVMQVNASQVSVVPEADSSAPVTAETVVGTTASEPLVGDPEKGKVVYDTLCIACHNPDPALAGPIGPEIKGASRDLLEARVLLGEYPQGYKPKRDTKIMPPMAHLANDIENLTEFLK
;
A
#
# COMPACT_ATOMS: atom_id res chain seq x y z
N MET A 1 -2.95 -13.06 12.09
CA MET A 1 -2.04 -13.13 10.92
C MET A 1 -2.80 -13.33 9.62
N ILE A 2 -3.64 -14.36 9.49
CA ILE A 2 -4.45 -14.61 8.29
C ILE A 2 -5.31 -13.38 7.94
N GLU A 3 -6.06 -12.85 8.90
CA GLU A 3 -6.91 -11.66 8.69
C GLU A 3 -6.09 -10.41 8.28
N ALA A 4 -4.88 -10.25 8.83
CA ALA A 4 -3.98 -9.16 8.42
C ALA A 4 -3.51 -9.35 6.97
N GLY A 5 -3.20 -10.58 6.57
CA GLY A 5 -2.86 -10.91 5.18
C GLY A 5 -4.02 -10.73 4.22
N GLU A 6 -5.24 -11.10 4.62
CA GLU A 6 -6.47 -10.85 3.84
C GLU A 6 -6.72 -9.35 3.65
N ARG A 7 -6.47 -8.56 4.70
CA ARG A 7 -6.53 -7.11 4.61
C ARG A 7 -5.49 -6.57 3.64
N VAL A 8 -4.24 -7.04 3.70
CA VAL A 8 -3.21 -6.65 2.73
C VAL A 8 -3.61 -7.03 1.30
N TYR A 9 -4.09 -8.26 1.10
CA TYR A 9 -4.59 -8.76 -0.19
C TYR A 9 -5.65 -7.84 -0.80
N SER A 10 -6.59 -7.37 0.02
CA SER A 10 -7.74 -6.57 -0.41
C SER A 10 -7.46 -5.07 -0.46
N THR A 11 -6.37 -4.60 0.13
CA THR A 11 -6.05 -3.16 0.27
C THR A 11 -4.69 -2.85 -0.36
N LYS A 12 -3.64 -2.66 0.45
CA LYS A 12 -2.32 -2.20 0.04
C LYS A 12 -1.67 -3.09 -1.02
N GLY A 13 -1.85 -4.41 -0.91
CA GLY A 13 -1.34 -5.36 -1.89
C GLY A 13 -2.06 -5.31 -3.23
N THR A 14 -3.28 -4.75 -3.26
CA THR A 14 -4.14 -4.64 -4.46
C THR A 14 -4.26 -5.94 -5.27
N CYS A 15 -4.06 -7.09 -4.60
CA CYS A 15 -3.88 -8.37 -5.26
C CYS A 15 -5.14 -8.78 -6.04
N GLY A 16 -6.31 -8.37 -5.54
CA GLY A 16 -7.61 -8.57 -6.19
C GLY A 16 -7.80 -7.87 -7.54
N ILE A 17 -6.92 -6.92 -7.92
CA ILE A 17 -6.97 -6.29 -9.25
C ILE A 17 -6.57 -7.28 -10.34
N CYS A 18 -5.66 -8.21 -10.04
CA CYS A 18 -5.12 -9.17 -10.99
C CYS A 18 -5.60 -10.59 -10.70
N HIS A 19 -5.68 -10.96 -9.42
CA HIS A 19 -6.06 -12.28 -8.96
C HIS A 19 -7.51 -12.30 -8.47
N ALA A 20 -8.09 -13.50 -8.41
CA ALA A 20 -9.37 -13.75 -7.76
C ALA A 20 -9.30 -15.04 -6.93
N ILE A 21 -10.29 -15.23 -6.07
CA ILE A 21 -10.48 -16.43 -5.27
C ILE A 21 -11.67 -17.20 -5.84
N GLY A 22 -11.43 -18.44 -6.28
CA GLY A 22 -12.45 -19.37 -6.79
C GLY A 22 -12.71 -19.25 -8.28
N ARG A 23 -11.92 -18.42 -8.97
CA ARG A 23 -11.96 -18.24 -10.43
C ARG A 23 -10.64 -17.68 -10.94
N LYS A 24 -10.39 -17.83 -12.24
CA LYS A 24 -9.27 -17.12 -12.92
C LYS A 24 -9.46 -15.61 -12.76
N GLY A 25 -8.41 -14.93 -12.30
CA GLY A 25 -8.41 -13.48 -12.21
C GLY A 25 -8.28 -12.82 -13.59
N PRO A 26 -8.53 -11.52 -13.70
CA PRO A 26 -8.42 -10.80 -14.98
C PRO A 26 -7.01 -10.80 -15.56
N ARG A 27 -5.96 -10.92 -14.73
CA ARG A 27 -4.55 -10.91 -15.17
C ARG A 27 -3.67 -11.97 -14.51
N GLY A 28 -4.12 -12.56 -13.39
CA GLY A 28 -3.38 -13.55 -12.62
C GLY A 28 -4.18 -14.83 -12.39
N PRO A 29 -3.49 -15.91 -11.98
CA PRO A 29 -4.12 -17.19 -11.67
C PRO A 29 -5.11 -17.10 -10.52
N ASP A 30 -6.03 -18.07 -10.49
CA ASP A 30 -6.90 -18.30 -9.32
C ASP A 30 -6.04 -18.62 -8.08
N LEU A 31 -6.36 -17.97 -6.97
CA LEU A 31 -5.69 -18.16 -5.69
C LEU A 31 -6.44 -19.10 -4.75
N ASN A 32 -7.68 -19.49 -5.04
CA ASN A 32 -8.35 -20.50 -4.22
C ASN A 32 -7.58 -21.83 -4.28
N GLY A 33 -7.24 -22.41 -3.14
CA GLY A 33 -6.42 -23.63 -3.08
C GLY A 33 -4.92 -23.40 -3.30
N VAL A 34 -4.44 -22.15 -3.41
CA VAL A 34 -3.03 -21.86 -3.69
C VAL A 34 -2.10 -22.37 -2.59
N GLY A 35 -2.53 -22.40 -1.34
CA GLY A 35 -1.73 -22.93 -0.23
C GLY A 35 -1.34 -24.39 -0.43
N LEU A 36 -2.22 -25.21 -1.01
CA LEU A 36 -1.91 -26.60 -1.39
C LEU A 36 -1.07 -26.66 -2.64
N ARG A 37 -1.48 -25.95 -3.71
CA ARG A 37 -0.77 -26.00 -5.00
C ARG A 37 0.67 -25.52 -4.86
N ALA A 38 0.93 -24.50 -4.05
CA ALA A 38 2.26 -23.96 -3.83
C ALA A 38 3.29 -25.03 -3.43
N ALA A 39 2.89 -26.02 -2.62
CA ALA A 39 3.77 -27.11 -2.18
C ALA A 39 4.20 -28.04 -3.33
N SER A 40 3.47 -28.06 -4.44
CA SER A 40 3.73 -28.95 -5.57
C SER A 40 4.20 -28.22 -6.83
N ARG A 41 4.30 -26.88 -6.82
CA ARG A 41 4.66 -26.08 -8.01
C ARG A 41 6.14 -26.20 -8.38
N LYS A 42 7.00 -26.28 -7.37
CA LYS A 42 8.45 -26.47 -7.54
C LYS A 42 8.89 -27.68 -6.73
N PRO A 43 9.48 -28.71 -7.37
CA PRO A 43 10.16 -29.77 -6.65
C PRO A 43 11.18 -29.16 -5.68
N ASP A 44 11.27 -29.71 -4.46
CA ASP A 44 12.24 -29.32 -3.42
C ASP A 44 12.09 -27.90 -2.82
N VAL A 45 11.03 -27.17 -3.17
CA VAL A 45 10.73 -25.86 -2.57
C VAL A 45 9.45 -25.96 -1.73
N SER A 46 9.52 -25.54 -0.48
CA SER A 46 8.34 -25.53 0.40
C SER A 46 7.28 -24.54 -0.07
N ALA A 47 6.01 -24.75 0.30
CA ALA A 47 4.93 -23.82 -0.02
C ALA A 47 5.21 -22.39 0.46
N LYS A 48 5.77 -22.25 1.68
CA LYS A 48 6.23 -20.97 2.24
C LYS A 48 7.25 -20.28 1.33
N ALA A 49 8.30 -21.00 0.96
CA ALA A 49 9.38 -20.48 0.13
C ALA A 49 8.88 -20.12 -1.27
N TYR A 50 8.04 -20.96 -1.87
CA TYR A 50 7.42 -20.70 -3.16
C TYR A 50 6.56 -19.43 -3.16
N LEU A 51 5.70 -19.27 -2.16
CA LEU A 51 4.82 -18.10 -2.05
C LEU A 51 5.62 -16.83 -1.77
N LEU A 52 6.65 -16.91 -0.92
CA LEU A 52 7.53 -15.79 -0.65
C LEU A 52 8.31 -15.38 -1.91
N GLU A 53 8.86 -16.34 -2.66
CA GLU A 53 9.53 -16.05 -3.93
C GLU A 53 8.55 -15.49 -4.97
N SER A 54 7.33 -16.00 -5.03
CA SER A 54 6.29 -15.49 -5.94
C SER A 54 5.94 -14.03 -5.65
N LEU A 55 6.01 -13.58 -4.40
CA LEU A 55 5.78 -12.19 -4.02
C LEU A 55 7.02 -11.31 -4.24
N LEU A 56 8.22 -11.80 -3.90
CA LEU A 56 9.46 -11.02 -3.96
C LEU A 56 10.09 -10.97 -5.36
N LYS A 57 9.95 -12.06 -6.13
CA LYS A 57 10.58 -12.28 -7.44
C LYS A 57 9.60 -13.00 -8.39
N PRO A 58 8.42 -12.39 -8.68
CA PRO A 58 7.34 -13.04 -9.43
C PRO A 58 7.72 -13.54 -10.83
N SER A 59 8.76 -12.98 -11.46
CA SER A 59 9.22 -13.39 -12.79
C SER A 59 10.09 -14.65 -12.80
N VAL A 60 10.53 -15.15 -11.64
CA VAL A 60 11.40 -16.35 -11.53
C VAL A 60 10.63 -17.64 -11.80
N TYR A 61 9.34 -17.67 -11.47
CA TYR A 61 8.47 -18.79 -11.77
C TYR A 61 7.14 -18.29 -12.30
N LEU A 62 6.89 -18.57 -13.58
CA LEU A 62 5.64 -18.27 -14.22
C LEU A 62 4.80 -19.54 -14.27
N VAL A 63 3.56 -19.41 -13.81
CA VAL A 63 2.55 -20.44 -14.05
C VAL A 63 2.23 -20.43 -15.55
N ASP A 64 2.02 -21.61 -16.12
CA ASP A 64 1.64 -21.76 -17.54
C ASP A 64 0.50 -20.81 -17.93
N ASP A 65 0.58 -20.26 -19.14
CA ASP A 65 -0.35 -19.29 -19.71
C ASP A 65 -0.42 -17.91 -19.02
N PHE A 66 0.53 -17.57 -18.14
CA PHE A 66 0.63 -16.23 -17.54
C PHE A 66 1.93 -15.51 -17.91
N ALA A 67 1.79 -14.26 -18.34
CA ALA A 67 2.91 -13.36 -18.60
C ALA A 67 3.49 -12.78 -17.28
N PRO A 68 4.76 -12.35 -17.26
CA PRO A 68 5.42 -11.76 -16.09
C PRO A 68 4.91 -10.32 -15.81
N MET A 69 3.63 -10.17 -15.48
CA MET A 69 2.98 -8.88 -15.21
C MET A 69 2.92 -8.52 -13.73
N MET A 70 3.05 -9.48 -12.82
CA MET A 70 3.03 -9.22 -11.39
C MET A 70 4.31 -8.47 -10.99
N PRO A 71 4.22 -7.26 -10.40
CA PRO A 71 5.41 -6.55 -9.95
C PRO A 71 5.97 -7.17 -8.67
N PRO A 72 7.26 -6.96 -8.33
CA PRO A 72 7.80 -7.35 -7.04
C PRO A 72 7.04 -6.67 -5.90
N MET A 73 6.36 -7.46 -5.07
CA MET A 73 5.51 -6.95 -3.99
C MET A 73 6.31 -6.26 -2.89
N ALA A 74 7.62 -6.51 -2.78
CA ALA A 74 8.52 -5.81 -1.86
C ALA A 74 8.59 -4.29 -2.11
N ASN A 75 8.21 -3.83 -3.31
CA ASN A 75 8.15 -2.40 -3.64
C ASN A 75 6.87 -1.73 -3.12
N ILE A 76 5.88 -2.50 -2.70
CA ILE A 76 4.55 -2.04 -2.27
C ILE A 76 4.31 -2.39 -0.79
N LEU A 77 4.77 -3.56 -0.37
CA LEU A 77 4.54 -4.15 0.93
C LEU A 77 5.83 -4.15 1.76
N THR A 78 5.68 -3.85 3.04
CA THR A 78 6.75 -4.04 4.03
C THR A 78 7.05 -5.54 4.21
N PRO A 79 8.23 -5.92 4.73
CA PRO A 79 8.56 -7.32 5.00
C PRO A 79 7.51 -8.04 5.86
N GLY A 80 6.98 -7.36 6.89
CA GLY A 80 5.91 -7.90 7.73
C GLY A 80 4.60 -8.14 6.96
N GLU A 81 4.21 -7.19 6.10
CA GLU A 81 3.02 -7.31 5.23
C GLU A 81 3.15 -8.46 4.23
N VAL A 82 4.34 -8.66 3.66
CA VAL A 82 4.63 -9.82 2.80
C VAL A 82 4.41 -11.11 3.59
N MET A 83 4.95 -11.21 4.81
CA MET A 83 4.82 -12.43 5.62
C MET A 83 3.36 -12.75 5.99
N VAL A 84 2.57 -11.76 6.39
CA VAL A 84 1.14 -12.00 6.67
C VAL A 84 0.35 -12.32 5.40
N THR A 85 0.75 -11.76 4.25
CA THR A 85 0.16 -12.12 2.94
C THR A 85 0.45 -13.58 2.60
N VAL A 86 1.69 -14.06 2.79
CA VAL A 86 2.01 -15.49 2.63
C VAL A 86 1.16 -16.35 3.57
N ALA A 87 0.98 -15.94 4.83
CA ALA A 87 0.14 -16.67 5.79
C ALA A 87 -1.31 -16.79 5.32
N TYR A 88 -1.87 -15.71 4.76
CA TYR A 88 -3.21 -15.73 4.17
C TYR A 88 -3.27 -16.65 2.95
N LEU A 89 -2.32 -16.56 2.01
CA LEU A 89 -2.28 -17.41 0.82
C LEU A 89 -2.13 -18.90 1.18
N GLN A 90 -1.36 -19.23 2.22
CA GLN A 90 -1.29 -20.59 2.76
C GLN A 90 -2.65 -21.05 3.30
N SER A 91 -3.39 -20.18 4.00
CA SER A 91 -4.70 -20.53 4.56
C SER A 91 -5.75 -20.87 3.50
N LEU A 92 -5.54 -20.48 2.24
CA LEU A 92 -6.36 -20.86 1.09
C LEU A 92 -6.09 -22.33 0.70
N GLY A 93 -6.30 -23.25 1.64
CA GLY A 93 -6.26 -24.71 1.46
C GLY A 93 -5.06 -25.43 2.10
N GLY A 94 -3.97 -24.73 2.42
CA GLY A 94 -2.75 -25.32 2.95
C GLY A 94 -2.58 -25.14 4.46
N LYS A 95 -1.51 -25.73 5.01
CA LYS A 95 -1.09 -25.49 6.39
C LYS A 95 -0.35 -24.15 6.47
N VAL A 96 -0.77 -23.29 7.38
CA VAL A 96 -0.08 -22.04 7.68
C VAL A 96 1.13 -22.35 8.56
N ASP A 97 2.33 -22.04 8.08
CA ASP A 97 3.61 -22.25 8.78
C ASP A 97 4.38 -20.93 9.03
N ILE A 98 3.72 -19.80 8.79
CA ILE A 98 4.16 -18.47 9.26
C ILE A 98 3.77 -18.32 10.73
N THR A 99 4.74 -17.96 11.58
CA THR A 99 4.48 -17.67 13.00
C THR A 99 4.54 -16.17 13.31
N PRO A 100 3.94 -15.72 14.43
CA PRO A 100 4.09 -14.32 14.87
C PRO A 100 5.55 -13.92 15.11
N GLU A 101 6.39 -14.87 15.50
CA GLU A 101 7.83 -14.68 15.70
C GLU A 101 8.54 -14.45 14.35
N ASP A 102 8.15 -15.16 13.29
CA ASP A 102 8.68 -14.90 11.94
C ASP A 102 8.41 -13.45 11.51
N VAL A 103 7.18 -12.97 11.72
CA VAL A 103 6.76 -11.60 11.39
C VAL A 103 7.51 -10.59 12.25
N ARG A 104 7.63 -10.85 13.55
CA ARG A 104 8.35 -9.99 14.49
C ARG A 104 9.84 -9.92 14.16
N ALA A 105 10.46 -11.05 13.81
CA ALA A 105 11.86 -11.13 13.43
C ALA A 105 12.13 -10.28 12.19
N VAL A 106 11.29 -10.36 11.14
CA VAL A 106 11.46 -9.51 9.94
C VAL A 106 11.19 -8.03 10.21
N MET A 107 10.35 -7.70 11.18
CA MET A 107 10.15 -6.30 11.60
C MET A 107 11.31 -5.77 12.44
N GLN A 108 11.96 -6.63 13.23
CA GLN A 108 13.09 -6.27 14.07
C GLN A 108 14.41 -6.15 13.29
N VAL A 109 14.64 -6.98 12.28
CA VAL A 109 15.80 -6.79 11.38
C VAL A 109 15.71 -5.46 10.63
N ASN A 110 14.50 -5.00 10.29
CA ASN A 110 14.30 -3.69 9.66
C ASN A 110 14.50 -2.53 10.64
N ALA A 111 14.23 -2.72 11.94
CA ALA A 111 14.53 -1.75 13.00
C ALA A 111 16.03 -1.69 13.32
N SER A 112 16.74 -2.83 13.31
CA SER A 112 18.21 -2.88 13.51
C SER A 112 19.02 -2.38 12.32
N GLN A 113 18.44 -2.26 11.12
CA GLN A 113 19.09 -1.63 9.96
C GLN A 113 18.80 -0.11 9.86
N VAL A 114 18.06 0.45 10.82
CA VAL A 114 17.94 1.90 11.06
C VAL A 114 18.77 2.24 12.30
N SER A 115 20.10 2.25 12.15
CA SER A 115 21.01 2.79 13.17
C SER A 115 22.27 3.32 12.50
N VAL A 116 22.13 4.47 11.81
CA VAL A 116 23.20 5.49 11.76
C VAL A 116 22.56 6.86 11.55
N VAL A 117 22.43 7.64 12.63
CA VAL A 117 22.82 9.06 12.67
C VAL A 117 23.45 9.32 14.04
N PRO A 118 24.64 9.91 14.13
CA PRO A 118 25.21 10.31 15.41
C PRO A 118 24.61 11.65 15.85
N GLU A 119 24.16 11.70 17.10
CA GLU A 119 23.89 12.92 17.84
C GLU A 119 25.18 13.70 18.11
N ALA A 120 25.10 15.03 18.00
CA ALA A 120 26.03 15.94 18.65
C ALA A 120 25.24 17.12 19.25
N ASP A 121 25.07 17.05 20.59
CA ASP A 121 25.28 18.10 21.62
C ASP A 121 24.77 19.55 21.30
N SER A 122 24.06 20.29 22.16
CA SER A 122 24.26 20.38 23.61
C SER A 122 23.20 21.21 24.35
N SER A 123 22.94 20.80 25.60
CA SER A 123 22.72 21.61 26.81
C SER A 123 21.39 22.35 27.08
N ALA A 124 20.74 21.90 28.16
CA ALA A 124 19.57 22.42 28.89
C ALA A 124 19.97 23.60 29.84
N PRO A 125 19.14 24.20 30.76
CA PRO A 125 18.00 23.58 31.47
C PRO A 125 16.78 24.47 31.91
N VAL A 126 15.71 23.75 32.31
CA VAL A 126 14.67 24.00 33.36
C VAL A 126 13.80 25.29 33.30
N THR A 127 12.47 25.25 33.42
CA THR A 127 11.68 24.90 34.63
C THR A 127 10.17 24.88 34.30
N ALA A 128 9.40 24.30 35.21
CA ALA A 128 7.97 23.98 35.13
C ALA A 128 7.00 25.17 35.13
N GLU A 129 5.84 25.01 34.48
CA GLU A 129 4.50 24.94 35.10
C GLU A 129 3.39 25.27 34.09
N THR A 130 2.40 24.36 34.05
CA THR A 130 0.95 24.57 33.90
C THR A 130 0.43 25.63 32.91
N VAL A 131 -0.31 25.19 31.87
CA VAL A 131 -1.74 25.53 31.71
C VAL A 131 -2.47 24.62 30.71
N VAL A 132 -3.73 24.43 31.03
CA VAL A 132 -4.80 23.67 30.39
C VAL A 132 -5.23 24.29 29.05
N GLY A 133 -5.56 23.43 28.08
CA GLY A 133 -6.79 23.56 27.29
C GLY A 133 -6.73 24.22 25.90
N THR A 134 -7.22 23.43 24.93
CA THR A 134 -7.95 23.80 23.70
C THR A 134 -7.17 24.17 22.42
N THR A 135 -7.25 23.24 21.47
CA THR A 135 -7.49 23.40 20.02
C THR A 135 -6.84 24.58 19.28
N ALA A 136 -5.83 24.28 18.47
CA ALA A 136 -5.69 24.77 17.09
C ALA A 136 -4.68 23.89 16.35
N SER A 137 -5.10 23.28 15.24
CA SER A 137 -4.20 22.60 14.30
C SER A 137 -3.20 23.60 13.76
N GLU A 138 -1.91 23.37 14.02
CA GLU A 138 -0.85 23.93 13.18
C GLU A 138 -0.95 23.35 11.76
N PRO A 139 -0.69 24.15 10.71
CA PRO A 139 -0.66 23.65 9.36
C PRO A 139 0.50 22.66 9.26
N LEU A 140 0.18 21.38 9.12
CA LEU A 140 1.13 20.36 8.71
C LEU A 140 1.65 20.77 7.33
N VAL A 141 2.84 21.38 7.29
CA VAL A 141 3.49 21.74 6.03
C VAL A 141 3.78 20.43 5.28
N GLY A 142 3.04 20.20 4.20
CA GLY A 142 3.19 19.01 3.37
C GLY A 142 4.54 18.97 2.67
N ASP A 143 5.02 17.76 2.38
CA ASP A 143 6.25 17.50 1.63
C ASP A 143 5.90 17.14 0.18
N PRO A 144 6.25 17.99 -0.82
CA PRO A 144 5.87 17.77 -2.20
C PRO A 144 6.58 16.57 -2.84
N GLU A 145 7.77 16.18 -2.35
CA GLU A 145 8.48 15.01 -2.87
C GLU A 145 7.76 13.73 -2.43
N LYS A 146 7.32 13.67 -1.17
CA LYS A 146 6.47 12.57 -0.69
C LYS A 146 5.13 12.54 -1.41
N GLY A 147 4.52 13.72 -1.62
CA GLY A 147 3.26 13.84 -2.37
C GLY A 147 3.40 13.29 -3.79
N LYS A 148 4.52 13.59 -4.45
CA LYS A 148 4.85 13.05 -5.77
C LYS A 148 4.97 11.53 -5.77
N VAL A 149 5.64 10.95 -4.78
CA VAL A 149 5.78 9.49 -4.66
C VAL A 149 4.41 8.83 -4.51
N VAL A 150 3.56 9.38 -3.64
CA VAL A 150 2.18 8.87 -3.46
C VAL A 150 1.39 8.99 -4.77
N TYR A 151 1.50 10.14 -5.45
CA TYR A 151 0.83 10.39 -6.71
C TYR A 151 1.25 9.42 -7.82
N ASP A 152 2.55 9.26 -8.04
CA ASP A 152 3.12 8.39 -9.06
C ASP A 152 2.80 6.92 -8.80
N THR A 153 2.61 6.55 -7.53
CA THR A 153 2.33 5.15 -7.17
C THR A 153 0.84 4.82 -7.30
N LEU A 154 -0.04 5.75 -6.92
CA LEU A 154 -1.47 5.44 -6.71
C LEU A 154 -2.40 6.15 -7.69
N CYS A 155 -2.03 7.35 -8.16
CA CYS A 155 -2.94 8.23 -8.88
C CYS A 155 -2.82 8.08 -10.40
N ILE A 156 -1.60 7.86 -10.92
CA ILE A 156 -1.32 7.84 -12.37
C ILE A 156 -1.94 6.64 -13.11
N ALA A 157 -2.46 5.65 -12.37
CA ALA A 157 -3.21 4.55 -12.98
C ALA A 157 -4.49 5.04 -13.68
N CYS A 158 -5.08 6.13 -13.18
CA CYS A 158 -6.30 6.73 -13.73
C CYS A 158 -6.09 8.18 -14.17
N HIS A 159 -5.31 8.95 -13.41
CA HIS A 159 -4.92 10.31 -13.71
C HIS A 159 -3.68 10.33 -14.61
N ASN A 160 -3.37 11.47 -15.20
CA ASN A 160 -2.17 11.61 -16.03
C ASN A 160 -0.92 11.75 -15.14
N PRO A 161 0.25 11.19 -15.51
CA PRO A 161 1.50 11.47 -14.81
C PRO A 161 1.82 12.97 -14.63
N ASP A 162 1.39 13.80 -15.59
CA ASP A 162 1.32 15.24 -15.40
C ASP A 162 -0.06 15.62 -14.82
N PRO A 163 -0.15 16.06 -13.54
CA PRO A 163 -1.42 16.38 -12.90
C PRO A 163 -2.18 17.55 -13.56
N ALA A 164 -1.51 18.35 -14.40
CA ALA A 164 -2.14 19.41 -15.19
C ALA A 164 -2.94 18.89 -16.39
N LEU A 165 -2.76 17.63 -16.76
CA LEU A 165 -3.39 17.02 -17.92
C LEU A 165 -4.44 15.99 -17.51
N ALA A 166 -5.45 15.85 -18.35
CA ALA A 166 -6.46 14.82 -18.13
C ALA A 166 -5.88 13.42 -18.40
N GLY A 167 -6.18 12.49 -17.49
CA GLY A 167 -5.85 11.08 -17.66
C GLY A 167 -6.90 10.31 -18.48
N PRO A 168 -6.63 9.04 -18.78
CA PRO A 168 -7.55 8.18 -19.51
C PRO A 168 -8.88 7.97 -18.76
N ILE A 169 -8.88 8.05 -17.43
CA ILE A 169 -10.07 7.84 -16.58
C ILE A 169 -10.33 9.06 -15.70
N GLY A 170 -9.32 9.49 -14.94
CA GLY A 170 -9.39 10.63 -14.02
C GLY A 170 -9.17 11.97 -14.73
N PRO A 171 -9.81 13.06 -14.29
CA PRO A 171 -9.56 14.40 -14.80
C PRO A 171 -8.17 14.92 -14.38
N GLU A 172 -7.78 16.08 -14.89
CA GLU A 172 -6.66 16.86 -14.36
C GLU A 172 -6.97 17.36 -12.94
N ILE A 173 -5.99 17.23 -12.05
CA ILE A 173 -6.14 17.49 -10.61
C ILE A 173 -5.07 18.42 -10.03
N LYS A 174 -4.27 19.05 -10.89
CA LYS A 174 -3.43 20.19 -10.49
C LYS A 174 -4.31 21.32 -9.94
N GLY A 175 -3.84 21.94 -8.86
CA GLY A 175 -4.52 22.96 -8.08
C GLY A 175 -5.67 22.44 -7.22
N ALA A 176 -5.80 21.12 -7.02
CA ALA A 176 -6.84 20.58 -6.15
C ALA A 176 -6.64 21.06 -4.70
N SER A 177 -7.67 21.70 -4.13
CA SER A 177 -7.64 22.15 -2.74
C SER A 177 -7.57 20.97 -1.77
N ARG A 178 -6.94 21.18 -0.61
CA ARG A 178 -6.90 20.22 0.50
C ARG A 178 -8.26 19.60 0.80
N ASP A 179 -9.30 20.41 0.95
CA ASP A 179 -10.66 19.95 1.29
C ASP A 179 -11.25 19.04 0.20
N LEU A 180 -10.94 19.33 -1.07
CA LEU A 180 -11.33 18.49 -2.19
C LEU A 180 -10.59 17.16 -2.17
N LEU A 181 -9.29 17.17 -1.90
CA LEU A 181 -8.50 15.95 -1.77
C LEU A 181 -8.97 15.12 -0.58
N GLU A 182 -9.23 15.72 0.56
CA GLU A 182 -9.74 15.02 1.75
C GLU A 182 -11.09 14.36 1.47
N ALA A 183 -12.07 15.12 0.97
CA ALA A 183 -13.40 14.59 0.67
C ALA A 183 -13.36 13.52 -0.43
N ARG A 184 -12.59 13.73 -1.50
CA ARG A 184 -12.55 12.79 -2.63
C ARG A 184 -11.70 11.57 -2.35
N VAL A 185 -10.51 11.75 -1.79
CA VAL A 185 -9.52 10.69 -1.56
C VAL A 185 -9.91 9.88 -0.34
N LEU A 186 -10.31 10.49 0.79
CA LEU A 186 -10.59 9.72 2.00
C LEU A 186 -12.03 9.20 2.05
N LEU A 187 -12.99 10.03 1.63
CA LEU A 187 -14.42 9.74 1.80
C LEU A 187 -15.10 9.27 0.52
N GLY A 188 -14.50 9.51 -0.65
CA GLY A 188 -15.13 9.20 -1.95
C GLY A 188 -16.29 10.15 -2.29
N GLU A 189 -16.36 11.30 -1.62
CA GLU A 189 -17.40 12.32 -1.77
C GLU A 189 -16.83 13.59 -2.42
N TYR A 190 -17.60 14.68 -2.40
CA TYR A 190 -17.17 15.99 -2.85
C TYR A 190 -17.56 17.05 -1.82
N PRO A 191 -16.75 18.12 -1.65
CA PRO A 191 -17.13 19.23 -0.78
C PRO A 191 -18.46 19.86 -1.21
N GLN A 192 -19.17 20.46 -0.26
CA GLN A 192 -20.46 21.10 -0.53
C GLN A 192 -20.31 22.19 -1.61
N GLY A 193 -21.14 22.10 -2.66
CA GLY A 193 -21.12 23.06 -3.78
C GLY A 193 -20.04 22.79 -4.84
N TYR A 194 -19.20 21.76 -4.68
CA TYR A 194 -18.24 21.37 -5.70
C TYR A 194 -18.93 20.59 -6.82
N LYS A 195 -18.67 20.97 -8.08
CA LYS A 195 -19.16 20.26 -9.27
C LYS A 195 -18.05 19.34 -9.83
N PRO A 196 -18.26 18.01 -9.85
CA PRO A 196 -17.29 17.08 -10.42
C PRO A 196 -16.98 17.39 -11.89
N LYS A 197 -15.69 17.31 -12.26
CA LYS A 197 -15.23 17.48 -13.65
C LYS A 197 -15.65 16.32 -14.57
N ARG A 198 -15.86 15.14 -14.00
CA ARG A 198 -16.33 13.93 -14.69
C ARG A 198 -17.39 13.23 -13.86
N ASP A 199 -18.34 12.59 -14.54
CA ASP A 199 -19.51 11.95 -13.91
C ASP A 199 -19.26 10.47 -13.57
N THR A 200 -18.02 10.14 -13.17
CA THR A 200 -17.57 8.77 -12.91
C THR A 200 -17.46 8.51 -11.41
N LYS A 201 -18.00 7.37 -10.94
CA LYS A 201 -17.86 6.91 -9.54
C LYS A 201 -16.75 5.88 -9.36
N ILE A 202 -15.80 5.84 -10.29
CA ILE A 202 -14.79 4.77 -10.41
C ILE A 202 -13.70 4.90 -9.35
N MET A 203 -13.36 6.11 -8.90
CA MET A 203 -12.31 6.35 -7.91
C MET A 203 -12.81 5.93 -6.51
N PRO A 204 -12.36 4.77 -5.96
CA PRO A 204 -12.76 4.36 -4.62
C PRO A 204 -12.06 5.22 -3.56
N PRO A 205 -12.63 5.35 -2.35
CA PRO A 205 -11.97 6.02 -1.25
C PRO A 205 -10.70 5.26 -0.84
N MET A 206 -9.62 6.02 -0.65
CA MET A 206 -8.30 5.61 -0.18
C MET A 206 -8.08 6.17 1.23
N ALA A 207 -8.91 5.75 2.19
CA ALA A 207 -8.88 6.23 3.59
C ALA A 207 -7.52 6.06 4.29
N HIS A 208 -6.66 5.18 3.80
CA HIS A 208 -5.31 4.96 4.31
C HIS A 208 -4.34 6.13 4.04
N LEU A 209 -4.70 7.06 3.14
CA LEU A 209 -3.90 8.24 2.80
C LEU A 209 -4.19 9.45 3.70
N ALA A 210 -4.87 9.26 4.84
CA ALA A 210 -5.20 10.36 5.76
C ALA A 210 -3.96 11.18 6.17
N ASN A 211 -2.80 10.53 6.33
CA ASN A 211 -1.55 11.19 6.69
C ASN A 211 -0.80 11.81 5.49
N ASP A 212 -1.24 11.52 4.25
CA ASP A 212 -0.58 11.96 3.02
C ASP A 212 -1.34 13.08 2.30
N ILE A 213 -2.52 13.49 2.79
CA ILE A 213 -3.32 14.56 2.18
C ILE A 213 -2.53 15.87 2.09
N GLU A 214 -1.76 16.22 3.12
CA GLU A 214 -0.95 17.44 3.11
C GLU A 214 0.17 17.37 2.06
N ASN A 215 0.86 16.23 1.99
CA ASN A 215 1.92 15.98 1.01
C ASN A 215 1.37 16.05 -0.43
N LEU A 216 0.22 15.40 -0.67
CA LEU A 216 -0.48 15.43 -1.96
C LEU A 216 -0.96 16.84 -2.30
N THR A 217 -1.47 17.59 -1.33
CA THR A 217 -1.90 18.97 -1.53
C THR A 217 -0.72 19.83 -1.95
N GLU A 218 0.44 19.69 -1.30
CA GLU A 218 1.64 20.45 -1.64
C GLU A 218 2.18 20.11 -3.03
N PHE A 219 2.22 18.82 -3.38
CA PHE A 219 2.67 18.37 -4.69
C PHE A 219 1.76 18.87 -5.82
N LEU A 220 0.45 18.93 -5.58
CA LEU A 220 -0.54 19.27 -6.60
C LEU A 220 -0.74 20.77 -6.79
N LYS A 221 -0.02 21.64 -6.09
CA LYS A 221 -0.14 23.11 -6.26
C LYS A 221 0.11 23.60 -7.68
#